data_AF-A0A9E2RYY1-F1
#
_entry.id   AF-A0A9E2RYY1-F1
#
_cell.length_a   1.000
_cell.length_b   1.000
_cell.length_c   1.000
_cell.angle_alpha   90.00
_cell.angle_beta   90.00
_cell.angle_gamma   90.00
#
_symmetry.space_group_name_H-M   'P 1'
#
loop_
_entity.id
_entity.type
_entity.pdbx_description
1 polymer ?
#
loop_
_entity_poly.entity_id
_entity_poly.type
_entity_poly.pdbx_seq_one_letter_code
_entity_poly.pdbx_strand_id
1 'polypeptide(L)'
;MKSAASRKLTWACPRSKPAESRVWPRTHKLGSGNTNASGTRRPLRTHKGPARRQDVPIAANVLEAIGNTPLVQLHRVVPPGCARVLVKLEGANPTGNMKDRMAKAAIEAAETSGRLRPGGTVVEYTGGSTGASLALVCAAKGYRLHIVTSDAFSEEKIGSMRALGAEITCIRSDNRQITEKLVKDMIAAAREISQRPGHWWFDQLNNCDAAAGYYPLGEEIW
;
A
#
# COMPACT_ATOMS: atom_id res chain seq x y z
N MET A 1 -5.32 -26.24 -47.09
CA MET A 1 -4.64 -27.19 -46.17
C MET A 1 -3.43 -26.47 -45.60
N LYS A 2 -3.23 -26.21 -44.30
CA LYS A 2 -3.79 -26.72 -43.03
C LYS A 2 -3.94 -25.56 -42.04
N SER A 3 -4.97 -25.67 -41.21
CA SER A 3 -5.27 -24.89 -40.01
C SER A 3 -4.21 -25.11 -38.93
N ALA A 4 -3.85 -24.05 -38.18
CA ALA A 4 -3.09 -24.15 -36.94
C ALA A 4 -3.94 -23.56 -35.80
N ALA A 5 -4.28 -24.44 -34.85
CA ALA A 5 -5.20 -24.20 -33.76
C ALA A 5 -4.63 -23.28 -32.68
N SER A 6 -5.47 -22.35 -32.20
CA SER A 6 -5.25 -21.54 -31.01
C SER A 6 -5.29 -22.42 -29.75
N ARG A 7 -4.18 -22.52 -29.02
CA ARG A 7 -4.15 -23.12 -27.67
C ARG A 7 -4.42 -22.03 -26.64
N LYS A 8 -5.60 -22.10 -26.01
CA LYS A 8 -5.91 -21.33 -24.80
C LYS A 8 -5.06 -21.85 -23.64
N LEU A 9 -4.22 -20.98 -23.06
CA LEU A 9 -3.58 -21.22 -21.77
C LEU A 9 -4.58 -20.85 -20.67
N THR A 10 -5.13 -21.85 -19.99
CA THR A 10 -5.89 -21.68 -18.75
C THR A 10 -4.92 -21.70 -17.57
N TRP A 11 -4.78 -20.58 -16.86
CA TRP A 11 -4.12 -20.54 -15.56
C TRP A 11 -5.11 -20.97 -14.48
N ALA A 12 -4.90 -22.15 -13.89
CA ALA A 12 -5.62 -22.60 -12.69
C ALA A 12 -4.71 -22.41 -11.47
N CYS A 13 -5.12 -21.56 -10.54
CA CYS A 13 -4.49 -21.40 -9.22
C CYS A 13 -4.93 -22.56 -8.31
N PRO A 14 -4.03 -23.24 -7.57
CA PRO A 14 -4.43 -24.30 -6.65
C PRO A 14 -5.19 -23.72 -5.46
N ARG A 15 -6.42 -24.18 -5.23
CA ARG A 15 -7.23 -23.82 -4.04
C ARG A 15 -6.62 -24.45 -2.79
N SER A 16 -6.14 -23.64 -1.85
CA SER A 16 -5.85 -24.06 -0.48
C SER A 16 -7.17 -24.25 0.29
N LYS A 17 -7.18 -25.24 1.21
CA LYS A 17 -8.36 -25.61 2.01
C LYS A 17 -8.71 -24.50 3.02
N PRO A 18 -10.00 -24.27 3.33
CA PRO A 18 -10.40 -23.30 4.35
C PRO A 18 -10.04 -23.80 5.75
N ALA A 19 -9.49 -22.91 6.58
CA ALA A 19 -9.25 -23.14 8.00
C ALA A 19 -10.57 -23.15 8.80
N GLU A 20 -10.64 -24.02 9.79
CA GLU A 20 -11.80 -24.31 10.64
C GLU A 20 -12.30 -23.08 11.41
N SER A 21 -13.63 -22.97 11.48
CA SER A 21 -14.35 -21.92 12.20
C SER A 21 -14.26 -22.10 13.71
N ARG A 22 -13.59 -21.18 14.39
CA ARG A 22 -13.55 -21.13 15.85
C ARG A 22 -14.80 -20.40 16.38
N VAL A 23 -15.78 -21.19 16.84
CA VAL A 23 -17.00 -20.72 17.51
C VAL A 23 -16.63 -20.16 18.90
N TRP A 24 -17.00 -18.90 19.17
CA TRP A 24 -16.92 -18.32 20.50
C TRP A 24 -18.26 -18.51 21.26
N PRO A 25 -18.24 -18.93 22.54
CA PRO A 25 -19.46 -19.24 23.28
C PRO A 25 -20.21 -17.97 23.72
N ARG A 26 -21.54 -18.00 23.52
CA ARG A 26 -22.51 -17.05 24.08
C ARG A 26 -22.69 -17.32 25.56
N THR A 27 -22.54 -16.30 26.41
CA THR A 27 -23.04 -16.35 27.79
C THR A 27 -24.30 -15.51 27.92
N HIS A 28 -25.44 -16.19 28.08
CA HIS A 28 -26.61 -15.64 28.74
C HIS A 28 -26.46 -15.84 30.26
N LYS A 29 -26.80 -14.82 31.04
CA LYS A 29 -27.41 -15.02 32.37
C LYS A 29 -28.55 -14.02 32.57
N LEU A 30 -29.71 -14.57 32.91
CA LEU A 30 -30.93 -13.91 33.35
C LEU A 30 -30.89 -13.66 34.86
N GLY A 31 -31.40 -12.49 35.27
CA GLY A 31 -32.34 -12.33 36.38
C GLY A 31 -31.79 -12.13 37.80
N SER A 32 -32.13 -11.00 38.42
CA SER A 32 -33.09 -10.94 39.55
C SER A 32 -33.40 -9.47 39.91
N GLY A 33 -34.68 -9.16 40.08
CA GLY A 33 -35.18 -7.80 40.32
C GLY A 33 -34.98 -7.26 41.73
N ASN A 34 -35.30 -5.98 41.90
CA ASN A 34 -35.76 -5.43 43.18
C ASN A 34 -36.72 -4.25 42.95
N THR A 35 -37.70 -4.16 43.85
CA THR A 35 -38.89 -3.32 43.84
C THR A 35 -38.71 -1.94 44.47
N ASN A 36 -39.61 -1.04 44.08
CA ASN A 36 -40.17 0.11 44.79
C ASN A 36 -39.49 1.49 44.77
N ALA A 37 -40.40 2.45 44.52
CA ALA A 37 -40.54 3.79 45.10
C ALA A 37 -40.44 4.96 44.11
N SER A 38 -41.62 5.50 43.85
CA SER A 38 -41.93 6.76 43.20
C SER A 38 -41.20 7.95 43.83
N GLY A 39 -40.53 8.74 42.98
CA GLY A 39 -39.98 10.05 43.33
C GLY A 39 -39.40 10.70 42.09
N THR A 40 -40.18 11.54 41.42
CA THR A 40 -39.76 12.35 40.27
C THR A 40 -38.74 13.41 40.69
N ARG A 41 -37.47 13.01 40.79
CA ARG A 41 -36.32 13.94 40.77
C ARG A 41 -35.74 13.94 39.37
N ARG A 42 -35.93 15.07 38.67
CA ARG A 42 -35.29 15.39 37.40
C ARG A 42 -33.77 15.20 37.58
N PRO A 43 -33.11 14.27 36.85
CA PRO A 43 -31.70 14.00 37.08
C PRO A 43 -30.90 15.26 36.74
N LEU A 44 -30.09 15.71 37.72
CA LEU A 44 -29.06 16.70 37.48
C LEU A 44 -28.20 16.19 36.31
N ARG A 45 -28.11 17.01 35.28
CA ARG A 45 -27.35 16.73 34.07
C ARG A 45 -25.89 16.61 34.49
N THR A 46 -25.44 15.40 34.79
CA THR A 46 -24.04 15.11 35.05
C THR A 46 -23.31 15.49 33.77
N HIS A 47 -22.50 16.55 33.83
CA HIS A 47 -21.52 16.80 32.78
C HIS A 47 -20.67 15.54 32.68
N LYS A 48 -20.87 14.74 31.64
CA LYS A 48 -19.90 13.72 31.25
C LYS A 48 -18.59 14.49 31.07
N GLY A 49 -17.62 14.24 31.95
CA GLY A 49 -16.27 14.75 31.78
C GLY A 49 -15.78 14.45 30.36
N PRO A 50 -14.81 15.23 29.84
CA PRO A 50 -14.33 15.05 28.48
C PRO A 50 -14.02 13.57 28.25
N ALA A 51 -14.52 13.03 27.14
CA ALA A 51 -14.25 11.65 26.75
C ALA A 51 -12.75 11.40 26.92
N ARG A 52 -12.39 10.29 27.59
CA ARG A 52 -10.99 9.84 27.73
C ARG A 52 -10.30 10.06 26.39
N ARG A 53 -9.25 10.89 26.35
CA ARG A 53 -8.38 10.97 25.17
C ARG A 53 -8.02 9.53 24.84
N GLN A 54 -8.46 9.04 23.68
CA GLN A 54 -7.95 7.78 23.17
C GLN A 54 -6.47 8.04 22.96
N ASP A 55 -5.62 7.30 23.67
CA ASP A 55 -4.18 7.36 23.47
C ASP A 55 -3.93 6.92 22.02
N VAL A 56 -3.57 7.86 21.17
CA VAL A 56 -3.20 7.57 19.79
C VAL A 56 -1.89 6.79 19.87
N PRO A 57 -1.83 5.52 19.42
CA PRO A 57 -0.60 4.76 19.48
C PRO A 57 0.49 5.49 18.69
N ILE A 58 1.63 5.70 19.32
CA ILE A 58 2.80 6.35 18.70
C ILE A 58 3.49 5.28 17.86
N ALA A 59 3.50 5.47 16.54
CA ALA A 59 4.23 4.62 15.61
C ALA A 59 5.74 4.68 15.90
N ALA A 60 6.42 3.53 15.88
CA ALA A 60 7.86 3.48 16.11
C ALA A 60 8.66 4.01 14.92
N ASN A 61 8.09 3.95 13.71
CA ASN A 61 8.66 4.54 12.49
C ASN A 61 7.57 4.80 11.44
N VAL A 62 7.92 5.52 10.36
CA VAL A 62 6.99 5.91 9.29
C VAL A 62 6.35 4.73 8.56
N LEU A 63 6.98 3.55 8.56
CA LEU A 63 6.46 2.37 7.85
C LEU A 63 5.29 1.70 8.58
N GLU A 64 5.10 2.01 9.86
CA GLU A 64 3.91 1.60 10.64
C GLU A 64 2.69 2.46 10.30
N ALA A 65 2.89 3.63 9.69
CA ALA A 65 1.81 4.47 9.18
C ALA A 65 1.32 4.06 7.78
N ILE A 66 1.94 3.03 7.16
CA ILE A 66 1.48 2.47 5.88
C ILE A 66 0.31 1.53 6.13
N GLY A 67 -0.81 1.79 5.46
CA GLY A 67 -2.05 1.04 5.61
C GLY A 67 -3.03 1.66 6.61
N ASN A 68 -4.04 0.89 7.02
CA ASN A 68 -5.13 1.35 7.90
C ASN A 68 -5.76 2.67 7.44
N THR A 69 -5.88 2.86 6.12
CA THR A 69 -6.32 4.13 5.54
C THR A 69 -7.83 4.33 5.75
N PRO A 70 -8.32 5.58 5.81
CA PRO A 70 -9.73 5.83 6.09
C PRO A 70 -10.69 5.26 5.04
N LEU A 71 -11.85 4.78 5.49
CA LEU A 71 -12.99 4.44 4.64
C LEU A 71 -14.08 5.49 4.84
N VAL A 72 -14.39 6.26 3.80
CA VAL A 72 -15.27 7.43 3.89
C VAL A 72 -16.54 7.21 3.07
N GLN A 73 -17.70 7.46 3.68
CA GLN A 73 -18.99 7.40 2.99
C GLN A 73 -19.26 8.66 2.18
N LEU A 74 -19.69 8.50 0.93
CA LEU A 74 -20.15 9.61 0.09
C LEU A 74 -21.63 9.88 0.35
N HIS A 75 -21.96 11.14 0.65
CA HIS A 75 -23.34 11.57 0.92
C HIS A 75 -23.94 12.45 -0.18
N ARG A 76 -23.15 13.37 -0.75
CA ARG A 76 -23.66 14.42 -1.64
C ARG A 76 -23.79 14.00 -3.10
N VAL A 77 -22.92 13.10 -3.57
CA VAL A 77 -22.86 12.68 -4.98
C VAL A 77 -23.66 11.40 -5.26
N VAL A 78 -24.23 10.80 -4.22
CA VAL A 78 -25.02 9.56 -4.32
C VAL A 78 -26.50 9.92 -4.32
N PRO A 79 -27.24 9.71 -5.43
CA PRO A 79 -28.66 10.02 -5.47
C PRO A 79 -29.48 9.20 -4.47
N PRO A 80 -30.65 9.73 -4.04
CA PRO A 80 -31.59 8.95 -3.24
C PRO A 80 -31.98 7.64 -3.92
N GLY A 81 -32.08 6.55 -3.15
CA GLY A 81 -32.43 5.21 -3.67
C GLY A 81 -31.25 4.41 -4.25
N CYS A 82 -30.05 4.99 -4.32
CA CYS A 82 -28.84 4.26 -4.71
C CYS A 82 -28.20 3.51 -3.52
N ALA A 83 -27.25 2.62 -3.85
CA ALA A 83 -26.47 1.90 -2.85
C ALA A 83 -25.55 2.83 -2.02
N ARG A 84 -25.16 2.36 -0.83
CA ARG A 84 -24.12 3.01 -0.03
C ARG A 84 -22.78 2.96 -0.76
N VAL A 85 -22.21 4.13 -1.07
CA VAL A 85 -20.89 4.24 -1.71
C VAL A 85 -19.84 4.62 -0.67
N LEU A 86 -18.79 3.81 -0.56
CA LEU A 86 -17.65 4.01 0.34
C LEU A 86 -16.38 4.19 -0.49
N VAL A 87 -15.47 5.07 -0.04
CA VAL A 87 -14.18 5.32 -0.69
C VAL A 87 -13.06 5.00 0.28
N LYS A 88 -12.17 4.10 -0.13
CA LYS A 88 -10.94 3.76 0.60
C LYS A 88 -9.84 4.76 0.21
N LEU A 89 -9.47 5.63 1.15
CA LEU A 89 -8.60 6.78 0.90
C LEU A 89 -7.12 6.41 1.00
N GLU A 90 -6.61 5.67 0.01
CA GLU A 90 -5.18 5.29 -0.07
C GLU A 90 -4.21 6.47 -0.22
N GLY A 91 -4.73 7.67 -0.48
CA GLY A 91 -3.96 8.92 -0.40
C GLY A 91 -3.55 9.30 1.03
N ALA A 92 -4.06 8.61 2.06
CA ALA A 92 -3.66 8.82 3.46
C ALA A 92 -2.39 8.05 3.85
N ASN A 93 -1.83 7.22 2.97
CA ASN A 93 -0.49 6.64 3.20
C ASN A 93 0.58 7.74 3.22
N PRO A 94 1.75 7.51 3.84
CA PRO A 94 2.79 8.53 4.03
C PRO A 94 3.26 9.28 2.77
N THR A 95 3.35 8.61 1.61
CA THR A 95 3.72 9.27 0.34
C THR A 95 2.51 9.75 -0.48
N GLY A 96 1.32 9.73 0.11
CA GLY A 96 0.10 10.19 -0.52
C GLY A 96 -0.48 9.22 -1.55
N ASN A 97 -0.07 7.94 -1.55
CA ASN A 97 -0.58 6.98 -2.52
C ASN A 97 -0.47 5.50 -2.08
N MET A 98 -1.16 4.62 -2.81
CA MET A 98 -1.28 3.19 -2.51
C MET A 98 0.03 2.37 -2.66
N LYS A 99 1.04 2.89 -3.37
CA LYS A 99 2.27 2.14 -3.69
C LYS A 99 3.18 1.92 -2.47
N ASP A 100 2.96 2.64 -1.38
CA ASP A 100 3.67 2.44 -0.10
C ASP A 100 3.53 1.00 0.39
N ARG A 101 2.34 0.42 0.24
CA ARG A 101 2.03 -0.95 0.61
C ARG A 101 2.93 -1.96 -0.12
N MET A 102 2.97 -1.87 -1.44
CA MET A 102 3.73 -2.83 -2.25
C MET A 102 5.24 -2.64 -2.11
N ALA A 103 5.69 -1.38 -1.97
CA ALA A 103 7.11 -1.07 -1.77
C ALA A 103 7.62 -1.68 -0.46
N LYS A 104 6.86 -1.49 0.63
CA LYS A 104 7.16 -2.09 1.94
C LYS A 104 7.22 -3.62 1.84
N ALA A 105 6.17 -4.25 1.33
CA ALA A 105 6.06 -5.70 1.28
C ALA A 105 7.18 -6.37 0.45
N ALA A 106 7.47 -5.84 -0.74
CA ALA A 106 8.50 -6.40 -1.60
C ALA A 106 9.92 -6.18 -1.06
N ILE A 107 10.20 -5.05 -0.41
CA ILE A 107 11.50 -4.83 0.26
C ILE A 107 11.64 -5.80 1.44
N GLU A 108 10.63 -5.95 2.30
CA GLU A 108 10.66 -6.89 3.43
C GLU A 108 10.83 -8.35 2.98
N ALA A 109 10.20 -8.73 1.86
CA ALA A 109 10.39 -10.05 1.26
C ALA A 109 11.81 -10.24 0.70
N ALA A 110 12.40 -9.21 0.08
CA ALA A 110 13.77 -9.26 -0.44
C ALA A 110 14.82 -9.30 0.68
N GLU A 111 14.57 -8.61 1.79
CA GLU A 111 15.34 -8.71 3.04
C GLU A 111 15.33 -10.13 3.59
N THR A 112 14.12 -10.67 3.80
CA THR A 112 13.90 -11.99 4.39
C THR A 112 14.53 -13.10 3.55
N SER A 113 14.46 -12.99 2.22
CA SER A 113 15.06 -13.97 1.31
C SER A 113 16.56 -13.76 1.05
N GLY A 114 17.17 -12.70 1.59
CA GLY A 114 18.57 -12.35 1.36
C GLY A 114 18.90 -11.83 -0.05
N ARG A 115 17.88 -11.50 -0.87
CA ARG A 115 18.08 -10.88 -2.20
C ARG A 115 18.58 -9.45 -2.07
N LEU A 116 18.14 -8.76 -1.02
CA LEU A 116 18.60 -7.43 -0.64
C LEU A 116 19.39 -7.53 0.68
N ARG A 117 20.68 -7.20 0.63
CA ARG A 117 21.56 -7.20 1.81
C ARG A 117 21.51 -5.85 2.52
N PRO A 118 21.80 -5.75 3.83
CA PRO A 118 21.88 -4.49 4.55
C PRO A 118 22.77 -3.46 3.82
N GLY A 119 22.27 -2.23 3.65
CA GLY A 119 22.96 -1.17 2.91
C GLY A 119 23.03 -1.37 1.38
N GLY A 120 22.35 -2.39 0.84
CA GLY A 120 22.24 -2.65 -0.59
C GLY A 120 21.52 -1.55 -1.36
N THR A 121 21.54 -1.66 -2.69
CA THR A 121 20.90 -0.70 -3.60
C THR A 121 19.66 -1.31 -4.23
N VAL A 122 18.51 -0.68 -4.05
CA VAL A 122 17.29 -0.99 -4.80
C VAL A 122 17.32 -0.22 -6.12
N VAL A 123 16.98 -0.90 -7.21
CA VAL A 123 16.91 -0.31 -8.56
C VAL A 123 15.51 -0.43 -9.09
N GLU A 124 14.97 0.63 -9.69
CA GLU A 124 13.68 0.58 -10.37
C GLU A 124 13.58 1.61 -11.50
N TYR A 125 12.89 1.25 -12.59
CA TYR A 125 12.48 2.25 -13.57
C TYR A 125 11.08 2.77 -13.22
N THR A 126 10.91 4.08 -13.07
CA THR A 126 9.61 4.69 -12.81
C THR A 126 9.68 6.22 -12.90
N GLY A 127 8.58 6.84 -13.34
CA GLY A 127 8.35 8.28 -13.18
C GLY A 127 7.17 8.60 -12.26
N GLY A 128 6.73 7.62 -11.48
CA GLY A 128 5.43 7.63 -10.80
C GLY A 128 5.52 7.51 -9.29
N SER A 129 4.38 7.14 -8.71
CA SER A 129 4.20 6.92 -7.28
C SER A 129 5.11 5.82 -6.72
N THR A 130 5.40 4.78 -7.50
CA THR A 130 6.28 3.68 -7.08
C THR A 130 7.64 4.19 -6.62
N GLY A 131 8.24 5.15 -7.33
CA GLY A 131 9.55 5.69 -6.97
C GLY A 131 9.52 6.50 -5.68
N ALA A 132 8.47 7.29 -5.45
CA ALA A 132 8.30 8.02 -4.19
C ALA A 132 8.13 7.07 -2.99
N SER A 133 7.31 6.02 -3.15
CA SER A 133 7.13 4.97 -2.15
C SER A 133 8.41 4.21 -1.85
N LEU A 134 9.16 3.82 -2.88
CA LEU A 134 10.47 3.18 -2.71
C LEU A 134 11.46 4.10 -2.01
N ALA A 135 11.46 5.40 -2.33
CA ALA A 135 12.38 6.35 -1.71
C ALA A 135 12.12 6.48 -0.21
N LEU A 136 10.85 6.56 0.20
CA LEU A 136 10.48 6.59 1.61
C LEU A 136 10.91 5.29 2.33
N VAL A 137 10.59 4.12 1.75
CA VAL A 137 10.88 2.83 2.38
C VAL A 137 12.39 2.58 2.46
N CYS A 138 13.14 2.91 1.41
CA CYS A 138 14.59 2.77 1.40
C CYS A 138 15.24 3.71 2.43
N ALA A 139 14.81 4.98 2.49
CA ALA A 139 15.31 5.93 3.48
C ALA A 139 15.04 5.46 4.92
N ALA A 140 13.84 4.93 5.20
CA ALA A 140 13.48 4.42 6.52
C ALA A 140 14.25 3.14 6.92
N LYS A 141 14.60 2.28 5.95
CA LYS A 141 15.31 1.01 6.20
C LYS A 141 16.83 1.08 6.00
N GLY A 142 17.37 2.21 5.53
CA GLY A 142 18.81 2.37 5.31
C GLY A 142 19.34 1.75 4.02
N TYR A 143 18.50 1.67 2.97
CA TYR A 143 18.93 1.25 1.62
C TYR A 143 19.23 2.44 0.73
N ARG A 144 20.12 2.24 -0.24
CA ARG A 144 20.27 3.17 -1.36
C ARG A 144 19.17 2.89 -2.38
N LEU A 145 18.70 3.92 -3.06
CA LEU A 145 17.74 3.79 -4.15
C LEU A 145 18.29 4.44 -5.41
N HIS A 146 18.26 3.70 -6.52
CA HIS A 146 18.59 4.20 -7.84
C HIS A 146 17.37 4.09 -8.76
N ILE A 147 16.79 5.24 -9.10
CA ILE A 147 15.64 5.33 -10.01
C ILE A 147 16.11 5.70 -11.41
N VAL A 148 15.67 4.92 -12.40
CA VAL A 148 15.68 5.32 -13.80
C VAL A 148 14.34 5.97 -14.15
N THR A 149 14.37 7.23 -14.58
CA THR A 149 13.19 8.04 -14.93
C THR A 149 13.42 8.78 -16.25
N SER A 150 12.51 9.68 -16.63
CA SER A 150 12.60 10.53 -17.80
C SER A 150 12.06 11.94 -17.52
N ASP A 151 12.51 12.92 -18.29
CA ASP A 151 11.95 14.27 -18.31
C ASP A 151 10.52 14.34 -18.89
N ALA A 152 10.02 13.25 -19.49
CA ALA A 152 8.59 13.10 -19.82
C ALA A 152 7.69 13.03 -18.58
N PHE A 153 8.23 12.72 -17.39
CA PHE A 153 7.45 12.61 -16.16
C PHE A 153 7.43 13.91 -15.34
N SER A 154 6.53 13.95 -14.35
CA SER A 154 6.37 15.12 -13.47
C SER A 154 7.65 15.43 -12.69
N GLU A 155 8.09 16.68 -12.80
CA GLU A 155 9.26 17.20 -12.06
C GLU A 155 9.05 17.15 -10.55
N GLU A 156 7.82 17.33 -10.07
CA GLU A 156 7.47 17.24 -8.65
C GLU A 156 7.75 15.85 -8.08
N LYS A 157 7.43 14.80 -8.86
CA LYS A 157 7.71 13.41 -8.46
C LYS A 157 9.20 13.12 -8.45
N ILE A 158 9.93 13.61 -9.45
CA ILE A 158 11.39 13.48 -9.49
C ILE A 158 12.03 14.22 -8.31
N GLY A 159 11.55 15.43 -8.00
CA GLY A 159 11.97 16.21 -6.85
C GLY A 159 11.72 15.48 -5.53
N SER A 160 10.55 14.87 -5.37
CA SER A 160 10.19 14.09 -4.19
C SER A 160 11.12 12.89 -3.98
N MET A 161 11.46 12.15 -5.05
CA MET A 161 12.40 11.03 -4.98
C MET A 161 13.81 11.51 -4.58
N ARG A 162 14.29 12.61 -5.17
CA ARG A 162 15.61 13.20 -4.81
C ARG A 162 15.66 13.69 -3.37
N ALA A 163 14.60 14.34 -2.90
CA ALA A 163 14.52 14.84 -1.53
C ALA A 163 14.60 13.72 -0.49
N LEU A 164 14.13 12.52 -0.84
CA LEU A 164 14.24 11.31 -0.03
C LEU A 164 15.54 10.52 -0.27
N GLY A 165 16.51 11.08 -1.01
CA GLY A 165 17.85 10.53 -1.16
C GLY A 165 18.03 9.55 -2.34
N ALA A 166 17.10 9.49 -3.29
CA ALA A 166 17.24 8.64 -4.47
C ALA A 166 18.27 9.18 -5.46
N GLU A 167 19.15 8.32 -5.96
CA GLU A 167 19.96 8.56 -7.16
C GLU A 167 19.05 8.49 -8.40
N ILE A 168 19.19 9.44 -9.32
CA ILE A 168 18.33 9.55 -10.50
C ILE A 168 19.14 9.47 -11.78
N THR A 169 18.86 8.45 -12.60
CA THR A 169 19.23 8.42 -14.02
C THR A 169 18.04 8.90 -14.85
N CYS A 170 18.20 10.01 -15.57
CA CYS A 170 17.13 10.59 -16.38
C CYS A 170 17.38 10.33 -17.88
N ILE A 171 16.54 9.53 -18.51
CA ILE A 171 16.54 9.29 -19.96
C ILE A 171 15.74 10.39 -20.66
N ARG A 172 16.34 11.02 -21.66
CA ARG A 172 15.68 12.09 -22.43
C ARG A 172 14.55 11.54 -23.29
N SER A 173 13.40 12.18 -23.19
CA SER A 173 12.24 11.93 -24.04
C SER A 173 12.26 12.80 -25.29
N ASP A 174 11.51 12.38 -26.30
CA ASP A 174 11.19 13.21 -27.45
C ASP A 174 9.95 14.05 -27.12
N ASN A 175 10.10 15.38 -27.10
CA ASN A 175 9.04 16.34 -26.82
C ASN A 175 8.23 16.07 -25.53
N ARG A 176 8.88 15.57 -24.47
CA ARG A 176 8.24 15.21 -23.19
C ARG A 176 7.14 14.13 -23.31
N GLN A 177 7.15 13.34 -24.38
CA GLN A 177 6.17 12.29 -24.58
C GLN A 177 6.64 10.95 -24.03
N ILE A 178 5.69 10.22 -23.42
CA ILE A 178 5.90 8.84 -22.99
C ILE A 178 5.65 7.93 -24.20
N THR A 179 6.72 7.41 -24.79
CA THR A 179 6.66 6.48 -25.94
C THR A 179 7.06 5.06 -25.53
N GLU A 180 6.67 4.07 -26.33
CA GLU A 180 7.08 2.67 -26.11
C GLU A 180 8.61 2.53 -26.10
N LYS A 181 9.30 3.22 -27.03
CA LYS A 181 10.76 3.24 -27.09
C LYS A 181 11.36 3.76 -25.79
N LEU A 182 10.87 4.90 -25.28
CA LEU A 182 11.34 5.49 -24.03
C LEU A 182 11.18 4.51 -22.85
N VAL A 183 10.02 3.86 -22.73
CA VAL A 183 9.78 2.87 -21.67
C VAL A 183 10.74 1.69 -21.78
N LYS A 184 10.98 1.18 -22.99
CA LYS A 184 11.97 0.09 -23.22
C LYS A 184 13.39 0.51 -22.86
N ASP A 185 13.80 1.72 -23.24
CA ASP A 185 15.12 2.26 -22.90
C ASP A 185 15.29 2.39 -21.38
N MET A 186 14.25 2.83 -20.67
CA MET A 186 14.25 2.92 -19.20
C MET A 186 14.34 1.55 -18.53
N ILE A 187 13.60 0.56 -19.03
CA ILE A 187 13.66 -0.83 -18.54
C ILE A 187 15.07 -1.40 -18.77
N ALA A 188 15.63 -1.20 -19.96
CA ALA A 188 16.97 -1.68 -20.30
C ALA A 188 18.04 -1.07 -19.39
N ALA A 189 17.98 0.24 -19.16
CA ALA A 189 18.89 0.93 -18.25
C ALA A 189 18.77 0.45 -16.80
N ALA A 190 17.55 0.28 -16.28
CA ALA A 190 17.34 -0.25 -14.93
C ALA A 190 17.87 -1.68 -14.79
N ARG A 191 17.66 -2.52 -15.82
CA ARG A 191 18.21 -3.87 -15.88
C ARG A 191 19.73 -3.88 -15.84
N GLU A 192 20.38 -3.04 -16.63
CA GLU A 192 21.85 -2.92 -16.64
C GLU A 192 22.38 -2.50 -15.27
N ILE A 193 21.80 -1.46 -14.66
CA ILE A 193 22.19 -0.99 -13.32
C ILE A 193 22.01 -2.09 -12.27
N SER A 194 20.92 -2.87 -12.37
CA SER A 194 20.62 -3.94 -11.42
C SER A 194 21.63 -5.10 -11.43
N GLN A 195 22.42 -5.24 -12.50
CA GLN A 195 23.45 -6.28 -12.59
C GLN A 195 24.73 -5.94 -11.80
N ARG A 196 24.83 -4.72 -11.25
CA ARG A 196 25.97 -4.30 -10.44
C ARG A 196 25.99 -5.03 -9.09
N PRO A 197 27.19 -5.30 -8.52
CA PRO A 197 27.29 -5.93 -7.20
C PRO A 197 26.50 -5.18 -6.13
N GLY A 198 25.75 -5.92 -5.30
CA GLY A 198 24.95 -5.36 -4.21
C GLY A 198 23.68 -4.61 -4.65
N HIS A 199 23.30 -4.70 -5.93
CA HIS A 199 22.06 -4.13 -6.44
C HIS A 199 20.97 -5.21 -6.52
N TRP A 200 19.73 -4.80 -6.29
CA TRP A 200 18.56 -5.64 -6.44
C TRP A 200 17.51 -4.90 -7.26
N TRP A 201 17.03 -5.53 -8.33
CA TRP A 201 15.97 -4.97 -9.15
C TRP A 201 14.61 -5.20 -8.47
N PHE A 202 13.89 -4.11 -8.20
CA PHE A 202 12.54 -4.17 -7.67
C PHE A 202 11.56 -4.79 -8.67
N ASP A 203 11.65 -4.41 -9.95
CA ASP A 203 10.89 -4.94 -11.09
C ASP A 203 9.38 -5.04 -10.82
N GLN A 204 8.73 -3.88 -10.65
CA GLN A 204 7.35 -3.82 -10.14
C GLN A 204 6.34 -4.60 -10.98
N LEU A 205 6.64 -4.89 -12.25
CA LEU A 205 5.74 -5.61 -13.15
C LEU A 205 5.81 -7.12 -12.98
N ASN A 206 6.95 -7.66 -12.55
CA ASN A 206 7.17 -9.10 -12.40
C ASN A 206 7.32 -9.55 -10.94
N ASN A 207 7.47 -8.61 -10.01
CA ASN A 207 7.68 -8.91 -8.60
C ASN A 207 6.40 -9.38 -7.91
N CYS A 208 6.29 -10.70 -7.69
CA CYS A 208 5.15 -11.30 -7.01
C CYS A 208 5.03 -10.91 -5.52
N ASP A 209 6.13 -10.52 -4.87
CA ASP A 209 6.12 -10.13 -3.45
C ASP A 209 5.33 -8.83 -3.22
N ALA A 210 5.31 -7.96 -4.23
CA ALA A 210 4.60 -6.68 -4.20
C ALA A 210 3.09 -6.86 -3.96
N ALA A 211 2.50 -7.98 -4.42
CA ALA A 211 1.08 -8.25 -4.28
C ALA A 211 0.65 -8.44 -2.80
N ALA A 212 1.54 -9.00 -1.97
CA ALA A 212 1.25 -9.25 -0.55
C ALA A 212 0.95 -7.96 0.22
N GLY A 213 1.52 -6.82 -0.20
CA GLY A 213 1.25 -5.51 0.41
C GLY A 213 -0.22 -5.09 0.33
N TYR A 214 -0.98 -5.62 -0.63
CA TYR A 214 -2.40 -5.31 -0.80
C TYR A 214 -3.33 -6.27 -0.08
N TYR A 215 -2.87 -7.41 0.45
CA TYR A 215 -3.74 -8.36 1.14
C TYR A 215 -4.43 -7.76 2.38
N PRO A 216 -3.75 -6.98 3.24
CA PRO A 216 -4.40 -6.32 4.37
C PRO A 216 -5.52 -5.35 3.95
N LEU A 217 -5.51 -4.83 2.72
CA LEU A 217 -6.56 -3.94 2.24
C LEU A 217 -7.94 -4.59 2.29
N GLY A 218 -8.02 -5.91 2.07
CA GLY A 218 -9.28 -6.66 2.18
C GLY A 218 -9.80 -6.67 3.61
N GLU A 219 -8.93 -6.97 4.58
CA GLU A 219 -9.26 -6.98 6.01
C GLU A 219 -9.60 -5.57 6.54
N GLU A 220 -8.96 -4.53 6.00
CA GLU A 220 -9.28 -3.14 6.37
C GLU A 220 -10.63 -2.64 5.83
N ILE A 221 -11.23 -3.36 4.88
CA ILE A 221 -12.53 -3.01 4.28
C ILE A 221 -13.67 -3.85 4.88
N TRP A 222 -13.38 -5.09 5.28
CA TRP A 222 -14.34 -6.07 5.80
C TRP A 222 -14.76 -5.77 7.25
#